data_AF-A0A7J3T1H6-F1
#
_entry.id   AF-A0A7J3T1H6-F1
#
_cell.length_a   1.000
_cell.length_b   1.000
_cell.length_c   1.000
_cell.angle_alpha   90.00
_cell.angle_beta   90.00
_cell.angle_gamma   90.00
#
_symmetry.space_group_name_H-M   'P 1'
#
loop_
_entity.id
_entity.type
_entity.pdbx_description
1 polymer ?
#
loop_
_entity_poly.entity_id
_entity_poly.type
_entity_poly.pdbx_seq_one_letter_code
_entity_poly.pdbx_strand_id
1 'polypeptide(L)' 'PTFRILMIIDVFEHAYYIDYKNDRAKFVEAFWNIVNWNEINKRLENMTK' A
#
# COMPACT_ATOMS: atom_id res chain seq x y z
N PRO A 1 16.89 -10.91 7.84
CA PRO A 1 16.30 -9.56 7.94
C PRO A 1 14.85 -9.65 8.46
N THR A 2 14.61 -9.28 9.73
CA THR A 2 13.35 -9.54 10.44
C THR A 2 12.56 -8.24 10.67
N PHE A 3 12.34 -7.46 9.61
CA PHE A 3 11.48 -6.28 9.70
C PHE A 3 10.01 -6.71 9.62
N ARG A 4 9.19 -6.16 10.50
CA ARG A 4 7.74 -6.39 10.51
C ARG A 4 7.10 -5.48 9.47
N ILE A 5 6.26 -6.06 8.62
CA ILE A 5 5.60 -5.34 7.53
C ILE A 5 4.33 -4.68 8.07
N LEU A 6 4.18 -3.38 7.81
CA LEU A 6 2.97 -2.62 8.17
C LEU A 6 2.01 -2.46 6.98
N MET A 7 2.57 -2.20 5.79
CA MET A 7 1.84 -1.98 4.53
C MET A 7 2.65 -2.56 3.36
N ILE A 8 1.95 -3.00 2.32
CA ILE A 8 2.49 -3.36 1.02
C ILE A 8 1.68 -2.64 -0.06
N ILE A 9 2.34 -2.22 -1.14
CA ILE A 9 1.70 -1.81 -2.39
C ILE A 9 2.08 -2.82 -3.47
N ASP A 10 1.08 -3.38 -4.17
CA ASP A 10 1.32 -4.25 -5.32
C ASP A 10 1.53 -3.39 -6.57
N VAL A 11 2.69 -3.53 -7.21
CA VAL A 11 3.09 -2.80 -8.42
C VAL A 11 3.26 -3.72 -9.62
N PHE A 12 2.73 -4.93 -9.57
CA PHE A 12 2.58 -5.76 -10.76
C PHE A 12 1.55 -5.13 -11.70
N GLU A 13 1.77 -5.24 -13.02
CA GLU A 13 0.89 -4.62 -14.02
C GLU A 13 -0.57 -5.02 -13.81
N HIS A 14 -0.85 -6.28 -13.45
CA HIS A 14 -2.23 -6.73 -13.22
C HIS A 14 -2.95 -5.99 -12.08
N ALA A 15 -2.24 -5.35 -11.15
CA ALA A 15 -2.84 -4.59 -10.06
C ALA A 15 -3.37 -3.21 -10.48
N TYR A 16 -2.89 -2.64 -11.60
CA TYR A 16 -3.22 -1.27 -11.99
C TYR A 16 -3.47 -1.04 -13.49
N TYR A 17 -3.15 -1.99 -14.37
CA TYR A 17 -3.15 -1.75 -15.82
C TYR A 17 -4.55 -1.56 -16.42
N ILE A 18 -5.60 -2.07 -15.78
CA ILE A 18 -6.98 -1.85 -16.24
C ILE A 18 -7.32 -0.36 -16.19
N ASP A 19 -7.05 0.28 -15.05
CA ASP A 19 -7.43 1.67 -14.77
C ASP A 19 -6.38 2.70 -15.23
N TYR A 20 -5.09 2.36 -15.08
CA TYR A 20 -3.98 3.30 -15.29
C TYR A 20 -3.07 2.94 -16.47
N LYS A 21 -3.30 1.80 -17.14
CA LYS A 21 -2.45 1.31 -18.26
C LYS A 21 -0.97 1.32 -17.87
N ASN A 22 -0.12 1.95 -18.68
CA ASN A 22 1.31 2.10 -18.44
C ASN A 22 1.66 3.20 -17.42
N ASP A 23 0.68 3.97 -16.93
CA ASP A 23 0.91 5.07 -15.98
C ASP A 23 0.91 4.58 -14.52
N ARG A 24 1.99 3.88 -14.17
CA ARG A 24 2.20 3.41 -12.79
C ARG A 24 2.31 4.56 -11.78
N ALA A 25 2.82 5.73 -12.20
CA ALA A 25 3.00 6.86 -11.29
C ALA A 25 1.63 7.35 -10.77
N LYS A 26 0.66 7.51 -11.67
CA LYS A 26 -0.70 7.90 -11.31
C LYS A 26 -1.41 6.88 -10.41
N PHE A 27 -1.15 5.59 -10.61
CA PHE A 27 -1.64 4.54 -9.69
C PHE A 27 -1.10 4.72 -8.26
N VAL A 28 0.20 4.96 -8.12
CA VAL A 28 0.83 5.17 -6.80
C VAL A 28 0.32 6.45 -6.14
N GLU A 29 0.12 7.52 -6.91
CA GLU A 29 -0.49 8.76 -6.40
C GLU A 29 -1.92 8.53 -5.89
N ALA A 30 -2.74 7.78 -6.65
CA ALA A 30 -4.10 7.46 -6.25
C ALA A 30 -4.16 6.52 -5.05
N PHE A 31 -3.21 5.58 -4.92
CA PHE A 31 -3.12 4.64 -3.81
C PHE A 31 -3.11 5.35 -2.46
N TRP A 32 -2.33 6.43 -2.30
CA TRP A 32 -2.25 7.16 -1.03
C TRP A 32 -3.57 7.78 -0.56
N ASN A 33 -4.51 8.03 -1.48
CA ASN A 33 -5.84 8.57 -1.15
C ASN A 33 -6.79 7.50 -0.58
N ILE A 34 -6.50 6.21 -0.79
CA ILE A 34 -7.38 5.10 -0.39
C ILE A 34 -6.78 4.22 0.72
N VAL A 35 -5.54 4.50 1.15
CA VAL A 35 -4.88 3.76 2.23
C VAL A 35 -5.71 3.80 3.51
N ASN A 36 -5.92 2.62 4.12
CA ASN A 36 -6.53 2.51 5.44
C ASN A 36 -5.49 2.72 6.56
N TRP A 37 -5.30 3.98 6.95
CA TRP A 37 -4.36 4.38 8.01
C TRP A 37 -4.73 3.84 9.39
N ASN A 38 -6.02 3.64 9.69
CA ASN A 38 -6.47 3.13 10.99
C ASN A 38 -5.96 1.70 11.23
N GLU A 39 -6.00 0.85 10.21
CA GLU A 39 -5.49 -0.52 10.29
C GLU A 39 -3.96 -0.55 10.46
N ILE A 40 -3.24 0.37 9.80
CA ILE A 40 -1.78 0.48 9.92
C ILE A 40 -1.38 0.91 11.33
N ASN A 41 -2.07 1.91 11.90
CA ASN A 41 -1.85 2.34 13.27
C ASN A 41 -2.13 1.22 14.27
N LYS A 42 -3.21 0.46 14.07
CA LYS A 42 -3.52 -0.72 14.90
C LYS A 42 -2.41 -1.77 14.84
N ARG A 43 -1.84 -2.04 13.66
CA ARG A 43 -0.70 -2.97 13.52
C ARG A 43 0.55 -2.46 14.23
N LEU A 44 0.82 -1.16 14.16
CA LEU A 44 1.94 -0.52 14.83
C LEU A 44 1.80 -0.59 16.37
N GLU A 45 0.63 -0.26 16.90
CA GLU A 45 0.33 -0.33 18.34
C GLU A 45 0.47 -1.75 18.89
N ASN A 46 -0.07 -2.73 18.18
CA ASN A 46 0.06 -4.15 18.54
C ASN A 46 1.50 -4.66 18.54
N MET A 47 2.43 -3.94 17.89
CA MET A 47 3.85 -4.29 17.87
C MET A 47 4.63 -3.63 19.00
N THR A 48 4.14 -2.52 19.55
CA THR A 48 4.78 -1.79 20.65
C THR A 48 4.38 -2.34 22.02
N LYS A 49 3.20 -2.98 22.10
CA LYS A 49 2.77 -3.80 23.23
C LYS A 49 3.53 -5.12 23.27
#